data_AF-A0A225NWK3-F1
#
_entry.id   AF-A0A225NWK3-F1
#
_cell.length_a   1.000
_cell.length_b   1.000
_cell.length_c   1.000
_cell.angle_alpha   90.00
_cell.angle_beta   90.00
_cell.angle_gamma   90.00
#
_symmetry.space_group_name_H-M   'P 1'
#
loop_
_entity.id
_entity.type
_entity.pdbx_description
1 polymer ?
#
loop_
_entity_poly.entity_id
_entity_poly.type
_entity_poly.pdbx_seq_one_letter_code
_entity_poly.pdbx_strand_id
1 'polypeptide(L)'
;MATQVSLATAEDIAALTAEIRELRRQLAGSTITPPPRWVSVPDAARHFGVHRGTIARWIDAGKIEARGSVRRREVLLPSYHGD
;
A
#
# COMPACT_ATOMS: atom_id res chain seq x y z
N MET A 1 -4.14 33.60 -32.50
CA MET A 1 -4.94 33.07 -31.38
C MET A 1 -4.43 33.71 -30.11
N ALA A 2 -5.21 34.56 -29.46
CA ALA A 2 -4.79 35.25 -28.23
C ALA A 2 -4.90 34.26 -27.05
N THR A 3 -3.81 34.05 -26.33
CA THR A 3 -3.80 33.24 -25.11
C THR A 3 -4.38 34.08 -23.98
N GLN A 4 -5.57 33.73 -23.52
CA GLN A 4 -6.17 34.37 -22.36
C GLN A 4 -5.50 33.81 -21.10
N VAL A 5 -4.79 34.68 -20.36
CA VAL A 5 -4.20 34.34 -19.06
C VAL A 5 -5.19 34.78 -17.99
N SER A 6 -5.93 33.83 -17.42
CA SER A 6 -6.74 34.08 -16.22
C SER A 6 -5.85 33.96 -14.99
N LEU A 7 -5.60 35.08 -14.31
CA LEU A 7 -4.92 35.10 -13.03
C LEU A 7 -5.89 34.64 -11.95
N ALA A 8 -5.55 33.56 -11.24
CA ALA A 8 -6.29 33.14 -10.06
C ALA A 8 -6.22 34.23 -8.99
N THR A 9 -7.35 34.55 -8.39
CA THR A 9 -7.45 35.49 -7.28
C THR A 9 -6.98 34.86 -5.98
N ALA A 10 -6.73 35.68 -4.96
CA ALA A 10 -6.41 35.17 -3.63
C ALA A 10 -7.55 34.32 -3.04
N GLU A 11 -8.79 34.60 -3.43
CA GLU A 11 -9.99 33.89 -2.99
C GLU A 11 -10.06 32.49 -3.61
N ASP A 12 -9.72 32.36 -4.90
CA ASP A 12 -9.60 31.07 -5.58
C ASP A 12 -8.56 30.16 -4.90
N ILE A 13 -7.40 30.74 -4.52
CA ILE A 13 -6.34 30.02 -3.83
C ILE A 13 -6.78 29.59 -2.43
N ALA A 14 -7.51 30.47 -1.72
CA ALA A 14 -8.04 30.16 -0.39
C ALA A 14 -9.06 29.01 -0.44
N ALA A 15 -9.96 29.03 -1.43
CA ALA A 15 -10.95 27.97 -1.65
C ALA A 15 -10.28 26.62 -1.92
N LEU A 16 -9.33 26.56 -2.86
CA LEU A 16 -8.58 25.34 -3.16
C LEU A 16 -7.78 24.82 -1.96
N THR A 17 -7.21 25.71 -1.15
CA THR A 17 -6.46 25.32 0.04
C THR A 17 -7.38 24.70 1.10
N ALA A 18 -8.59 25.23 1.26
CA ALA A 18 -9.60 24.68 2.17
C ALA A 18 -10.04 23.28 1.72
N GLU A 19 -10.26 23.08 0.42
CA GLU A 19 -10.64 21.81 -0.16
C GLU A 19 -9.54 20.75 -0.04
N ILE A 20 -8.28 21.11 -0.31
CA ILE A 20 -7.12 20.21 -0.10
C ILE A 20 -7.02 19.79 1.37
N ARG A 21 -7.26 20.70 2.31
CA ARG A 21 -7.24 20.36 3.75
C ARG A 21 -8.35 19.39 4.11
N GLU A 22 -9.54 19.57 3.56
CA GLU A 22 -10.67 18.67 3.79
C GLU A 22 -10.40 17.27 3.22
N LEU A 23 -9.93 17.18 1.97
CA LEU A 23 -9.55 15.90 1.36
C LEU A 23 -8.45 15.20 2.16
N ARG A 24 -7.46 15.95 2.66
CA ARG A 24 -6.42 15.39 3.54
C ARG A 24 -6.98 14.86 4.86
N ARG A 25 -7.96 15.53 5.47
CA ARG A 25 -8.64 15.03 6.68
C ARG A 25 -9.39 13.73 6.39
N GLN A 26 -10.11 13.66 5.28
CA GLN A 26 -10.85 12.47 4.87
C GLN A 26 -9.93 11.29 4.59
N LEU A 27 -8.79 11.54 3.93
CA LEU A 27 -7.76 10.53 3.68
C LEU A 27 -7.04 10.11 4.96
N ALA A 28 -6.76 11.02 5.89
CA ALA A 28 -6.12 10.69 7.17
C ALA A 28 -6.98 9.79 8.06
N GLY A 29 -8.32 9.92 7.99
CA GLY A 29 -9.25 9.01 8.67
C GLY A 29 -9.45 7.68 7.98
N SER A 30 -9.01 7.54 6.72
CA SER A 30 -9.16 6.33 5.93
C SER A 30 -7.87 5.51 6.05
N THR A 31 -7.82 4.54 6.98
CA THR A 31 -6.77 3.53 6.96
C THR A 31 -6.89 2.77 5.63
N ILE A 32 -5.99 3.08 4.68
CA ILE A 32 -5.86 2.30 3.44
C ILE A 32 -5.25 0.96 3.85
N THR A 33 -6.07 0.05 4.35
CA THR A 33 -5.69 -1.34 4.58
C THR A 33 -5.47 -1.94 3.19
N PRO A 34 -4.22 -2.21 2.77
CA PRO A 34 -4.00 -2.82 1.47
C PRO A 34 -4.70 -4.18 1.45
N PRO A 35 -5.38 -4.55 0.36
CA PRO A 35 -5.98 -5.86 0.27
C PRO A 35 -4.87 -6.92 0.44
N PRO A 36 -5.14 -8.00 1.19
CA PRO A 36 -4.17 -9.07 1.36
C PRO A 36 -3.84 -9.63 -0.02
N ARG A 37 -2.55 -9.68 -0.33
CA ARG A 37 -2.04 -10.07 -1.65
C ARG A 37 -1.23 -11.34 -1.54
N TRP A 38 -1.47 -12.24 -2.49
CA TRP A 38 -0.62 -13.40 -2.72
C TRP A 38 0.64 -12.92 -3.43
N VAL A 39 1.79 -13.15 -2.80
CA VAL A 39 3.09 -12.77 -3.35
C VAL A 39 4.03 -13.96 -3.39
N SER A 40 5.06 -13.88 -4.23
CA SER A 40 6.08 -14.91 -4.28
C SER A 40 6.89 -14.98 -2.97
N VAL A 41 7.46 -16.13 -2.65
CA VAL A 41 8.35 -16.29 -1.48
C VAL A 41 9.51 -15.28 -1.48
N PRO A 42 10.21 -14.99 -2.61
CA PRO A 42 11.20 -13.92 -2.67
C PRO A 42 10.67 -12.53 -2.31
N ASP A 43 9.44 -12.21 -2.70
CA ASP A 43 8.84 -10.91 -2.41
C ASP A 43 8.44 -10.78 -0.94
N ALA A 44 7.90 -11.85 -0.37
CA ALA A 44 7.63 -11.91 1.06
C ALA A 44 8.92 -11.80 1.89
N ALA A 45 10.00 -12.47 1.47
CA ALA A 45 11.30 -12.37 2.11
C ALA A 45 11.81 -10.92 2.12
N ARG A 46 11.69 -10.20 1.00
CA ARG A 46 12.01 -8.78 0.91
C ARG A 46 11.11 -7.91 1.78
N HIS A 47 9.81 -8.22 1.82
CA HIS A 47 8.83 -7.47 2.61
C HIS A 47 9.10 -7.57 4.12
N PHE A 48 9.42 -8.76 4.62
CA PHE A 48 9.71 -8.99 6.04
C PHE A 48 11.19 -8.76 6.42
N GLY A 49 12.07 -8.49 5.44
CA GLY A 49 13.51 -8.33 5.69
C GLY A 49 14.19 -9.62 6.18
N VAL A 50 13.68 -10.79 5.80
CA VAL A 50 14.19 -12.10 6.24
C VAL A 50 14.71 -12.93 5.06
N HIS A 51 15.50 -13.96 5.36
CA HIS A 51 15.94 -14.91 4.35
C HIS A 51 14.78 -15.78 3.84
N ARG A 52 14.83 -16.24 2.58
CA ARG A 52 13.80 -17.09 1.97
C ARG A 52 13.55 -18.39 2.76
N GLY A 53 14.59 -18.94 3.38
CA GLY A 53 14.50 -20.11 4.25
C GLY A 53 13.64 -19.87 5.50
N THR A 54 13.61 -18.65 6.02
CA THR A 54 12.72 -18.27 7.12
C THR A 54 11.27 -18.32 6.69
N ILE A 55 10.96 -17.81 5.49
CA ILE A 55 9.60 -17.89 4.91
C ILE A 55 9.21 -19.35 4.70
N ALA A 56 10.08 -20.19 4.12
CA ALA A 56 9.82 -21.62 3.96
C ALA A 56 9.49 -22.29 5.30
N ARG A 57 10.28 -22.02 6.35
CA ARG A 57 10.04 -22.54 7.69
C ARG A 57 8.69 -22.07 8.27
N TRP A 58 8.28 -20.84 7.99
CA TRP A 58 6.98 -20.32 8.42
C TRP A 58 5.81 -20.98 7.70
N ILE A 59 5.98 -21.32 6.43
CA ILE A 59 5.01 -22.11 5.65
C ILE A 59 4.89 -23.51 6.26
N ASP A 60 6.02 -24.20 6.48
CA ASP A 60 6.04 -25.56 7.01
C ASP A 60 5.48 -25.63 8.45
N ALA A 61 5.68 -24.56 9.23
CA ALA A 61 5.13 -24.42 10.57
C ALA A 61 3.66 -23.92 10.60
N GLY A 62 3.04 -23.67 9.43
CA GLY A 62 1.66 -23.18 9.34
C GLY A 62 1.45 -21.75 9.85
N LYS A 63 2.51 -20.94 9.96
CA LYS A 63 2.43 -19.55 10.46
C LYS A 63 1.95 -18.55 9.41
N ILE A 64 2.07 -18.90 8.13
CA ILE A 64 1.65 -18.07 7.01
C ILE A 64 0.92 -18.96 6.01
N GLU A 65 -0.20 -18.47 5.50
CA GLU A 65 -0.95 -19.17 4.46
C GLU A 65 -0.16 -19.20 3.16
N ALA A 66 -0.02 -20.39 2.58
CA ALA A 66 0.72 -20.60 1.35
C ALA A 66 -0.09 -21.43 0.36
N ARG A 67 0.07 -21.13 -0.92
CA ARG A 67 -0.56 -21.88 -2.01
C ARG A 67 0.41 -22.15 -3.16
N GLY A 68 0.01 -23.07 -4.03
CA GLY A 68 0.76 -23.41 -5.24
C GLY A 68 1.85 -24.46 -5.06
N SER A 69 2.45 -24.82 -6.20
CA SER A 69 3.52 -25.82 -6.26
C SER A 69 4.83 -25.28 -5.68
N VAL A 70 5.77 -26.16 -5.32
CA VAL A 70 7.05 -25.79 -4.69
C VAL A 70 7.80 -24.69 -5.46
N ARG A 71 7.79 -24.73 -6.79
CA ARG A 71 8.46 -23.74 -7.66
C ARG A 71 7.69 -22.42 -7.84
N ARG A 72 6.38 -22.40 -7.59
CA ARG A 72 5.51 -21.21 -7.74
C ARG A 72 4.75 -20.95 -6.45
N ARG A 73 5.42 -21.14 -5.32
CA ARG A 73 4.80 -20.97 -4.01
C ARG A 73 4.54 -19.50 -3.76
N GLU A 74 3.29 -19.20 -3.45
CA GLU A 74 2.84 -17.88 -3.06
C GLU A 74 2.44 -17.90 -1.59
N VAL A 75 2.65 -16.79 -0.90
CA VAL A 75 2.24 -16.58 0.48
C VAL A 75 1.32 -15.37 0.58
N LEU A 76 0.35 -15.46 1.47
CA LEU A 76 -0.54 -14.34 1.76
C LEU A 76 0.20 -13.35 2.66
N LEU A 77 0.40 -12.13 2.17
CA LEU A 77 0.82 -11.04 3.05
C LEU A 77 -0.41 -10.53 3.79
N PRO A 78 -0.43 -10.60 5.14
CA PRO A 78 -1.47 -9.95 5.91
C PRO A 78 -1.41 -8.44 5.65
N SER A 79 -2.57 -7.81 5.61
CA SER A 79 -2.69 -6.36 5.49
C SER A 79 -1.84 -5.70 6.58
N TYR A 80 -0.97 -4.79 6.17
CA TYR A 80 0.00 -4.14 7.06
C TYR A 80 -0.72 -3.37 8.17
N HIS A 81 -0.67 -3.91 9.40
CA HIS A 81 -0.85 -3.11 10.61
C HIS A 81 0.56 -2.64 11.01
N GLY A 82 0.92 -1.44 10.58
CA GLY A 82 2.02 -0.72 11.21
C GLY A 82 1.53 -0.26 12.57
N ASP A 83 2.13 -0.82 13.63
CA ASP A 83 2.05 -0.27 14.98
C ASP A 83 2.75 1.10 15.06
#